data_AF-A0A8R1TQV5-F1
#
_entry.id   AF-A0A8R1TQV5-F1
#
_cell.length_a   1.000
_cell.length_b   1.000
_cell.length_c   1.000
_cell.angle_alpha   90.00
_cell.angle_beta   90.00
_cell.angle_gamma   90.00
#
_symmetry.space_group_name_H-M   'P 1'
#
loop_
_entity.id
_entity.type
_entity.pdbx_description
1 polymer ?
#
loop_
_entity_poly.entity_id
_entity_poly.type
_entity_poly.pdbx_seq_one_letter_code
_entity_poly.pdbx_strand_id
1 'polypeptide(L)'
;MGGNIIRKSYTSVTVAQLSFSFIALFASSFIWYNSDVYIQLGYKGYGWQTLIIACLFFIWTINLISSFARLSGTNVLQEYSKLKLLIIYGFCEVLAIIAAILEIWNSKLAARADNNVLYPRFVITTVFCWLLVASHILMILIVLFS
;
A
#
# COMPACT_ATOMS: atom_id res chain seq x y z
N MET A 1 10.52 28.41 -9.22
CA MET A 1 9.21 27.74 -9.37
C MET A 1 9.26 26.22 -9.14
N GLY A 2 10.27 25.50 -9.67
CA GLY A 2 10.34 24.02 -9.62
C GLY A 2 10.22 23.38 -8.23
N GLY A 3 10.93 23.89 -7.21
CA GLY A 3 10.90 23.31 -5.86
C GLY A 3 9.51 23.27 -5.21
N ASN A 4 8.65 24.27 -5.48
CA ASN A 4 7.27 24.25 -4.97
C ASN A 4 6.39 23.20 -5.64
N ILE A 5 6.64 22.90 -6.93
CA ILE A 5 5.89 21.90 -7.69
C ILE A 5 6.27 20.50 -7.19
N ILE A 6 7.56 20.19 -7.12
CA ILE A 6 8.08 18.90 -6.61
C ILE A 6 7.53 18.63 -5.21
N ARG A 7 7.55 19.64 -4.34
CA ARG A 7 7.03 19.55 -2.97
C ARG A 7 5.53 19.25 -2.92
N LYS A 8 4.72 19.89 -3.77
CA LYS A 8 3.28 19.62 -3.89
C LYS A 8 3.01 18.22 -4.43
N SER A 9 3.73 17.80 -5.47
CA SER A 9 3.64 16.46 -6.05
C SER A 9 3.98 15.39 -5.02
N TYR A 10 5.08 15.57 -4.29
CA TYR A 10 5.48 14.67 -3.19
C TYR A 10 4.33 14.51 -2.18
N THR A 11 3.78 15.62 -1.66
CA THR A 11 2.68 15.56 -0.69
C THR A 11 1.45 14.86 -1.26
N SER A 12 1.06 15.17 -2.51
CA SER A 12 -0.08 14.54 -3.16
C SER A 12 0.10 13.02 -3.29
N VAL A 13 1.30 12.58 -3.67
CA VAL A 13 1.60 11.15 -3.82
C VAL A 13 1.64 10.46 -2.46
N THR A 14 2.22 11.06 -1.42
CA THR A 14 2.20 10.49 -0.06
C THR A 14 0.78 10.31 0.47
N VAL A 15 -0.10 11.29 0.27
CA VAL A 15 -1.51 11.19 0.67
C VAL A 15 -2.21 10.07 -0.11
N ALA A 16 -1.99 9.98 -1.42
CA ALA A 16 -2.56 8.91 -2.23
C ALA A 16 -2.08 7.53 -1.77
N GLN A 17 -0.77 7.37 -1.52
CA GLN A 17 -0.17 6.16 -0.98
C GLN A 17 -0.76 5.75 0.36
N LEU A 18 -0.97 6.71 1.27
CA LEU A 18 -1.59 6.47 2.57
C LEU A 18 -3.04 5.99 2.41
N SER A 19 -3.80 6.61 1.51
CA SER A 19 -5.17 6.19 1.22
C SER A 19 -5.23 4.81 0.58
N PHE A 20 -4.39 4.52 -0.41
CA PHE A 20 -4.36 3.23 -1.09
C PHE A 20 -3.93 2.10 -0.15
N SER A 21 -2.90 2.31 0.68
CA SER A 21 -2.48 1.30 1.65
C SER A 21 -3.55 1.09 2.72
N PHE A 22 -4.23 2.15 3.18
CA PHE A 22 -5.34 2.02 4.12
C PHE A 22 -6.51 1.21 3.53
N ILE A 23 -6.94 1.54 2.31
CA ILE A 23 -8.06 0.84 1.65
C ILE A 23 -7.68 -0.63 1.38
N ALA A 24 -6.47 -0.90 0.90
CA ALA A 24 -5.99 -2.26 0.70
C ALA A 24 -5.93 -3.04 2.02
N LEU A 25 -5.41 -2.42 3.09
CA LEU A 25 -5.33 -3.05 4.42
C LEU A 25 -6.72 -3.35 4.96
N PHE A 26 -7.65 -2.40 4.83
CA PHE A 26 -9.04 -2.56 5.22
C PHE A 26 -9.71 -3.69 4.45
N ALA A 27 -9.65 -3.66 3.11
CA ALA A 27 -10.21 -4.71 2.27
C ALA A 27 -9.59 -6.08 2.59
N SER A 28 -8.28 -6.17 2.80
CA SER A 28 -7.60 -7.44 3.08
C SER A 28 -7.92 -8.03 4.47
N SER A 29 -8.30 -7.19 5.44
CA SER A 29 -8.49 -7.58 6.85
C SER A 29 -9.95 -7.91 7.20
N PHE A 30 -10.92 -7.36 6.48
CA PHE A 30 -12.34 -7.54 6.80
C PHE A 30 -13.03 -8.52 5.84
N ILE A 31 -13.85 -9.42 6.38
CA ILE A 31 -14.77 -10.27 5.61
C ILE A 31 -16.19 -9.78 5.85
N TRP A 32 -16.92 -9.46 4.79
CA TRP A 32 -18.35 -9.21 4.85
C TRP A 32 -19.11 -10.48 4.48
N TYR A 33 -19.89 -11.02 5.40
CA TYR A 33 -20.71 -12.19 5.16
C TYR A 33 -22.04 -12.07 5.89
N ASN A 34 -23.16 -12.13 5.16
CA ASN A 34 -24.51 -12.03 5.71
C ASN A 34 -24.72 -10.88 6.71
N SER A 35 -24.25 -9.67 6.35
CA SER A 35 -24.26 -8.46 7.18
C SER A 35 -23.30 -8.44 8.38
N ASP A 36 -22.64 -9.56 8.68
CA ASP A 36 -21.59 -9.63 9.70
C ASP A 36 -20.23 -9.26 9.10
N VAL A 37 -19.42 -8.59 9.93
CA VAL A 37 -18.04 -8.20 9.59
C VAL A 37 -17.07 -8.95 10.48
N TYR A 38 -16.25 -9.81 9.87
CA TYR A 38 -15.22 -10.56 10.58
C TYR A 38 -13.84 -9.96 10.33
N ILE A 39 -13.05 -9.79 11.39
CA ILE A 39 -11.64 -9.43 11.29
C ILE A 39 -10.84 -10.71 11.05
N GLN A 40 -10.02 -10.70 10.02
CA GLN A 40 -9.29 -11.87 9.57
C GLN A 40 -7.80 -11.56 9.41
N LEU A 41 -6.98 -12.24 10.21
CA LEU A 41 -5.52 -12.23 10.06
C LEU A 41 -5.02 -13.38 9.17
N GLY A 42 -5.79 -14.46 9.02
CA GLY A 42 -5.50 -15.60 8.16
C GLY A 42 -6.76 -16.41 7.83
N TYR A 43 -6.79 -17.11 6.68
CA TYR A 43 -7.86 -18.08 6.34
C TYR A 43 -7.25 -19.46 6.13
N LYS A 44 -8.02 -20.50 6.44
CA LYS A 44 -7.71 -21.85 5.97
C LYS A 44 -7.71 -21.87 4.43
N GLY A 45 -6.58 -22.24 3.83
CA GLY A 45 -6.40 -22.26 2.38
C GLY A 45 -5.84 -20.98 1.75
N TYR A 46 -5.74 -19.88 2.51
CA TYR A 46 -5.15 -18.61 2.05
C TYR A 46 -4.08 -18.15 3.05
N GLY A 47 -3.08 -19.00 3.28
CA GLY A 47 -2.04 -18.79 4.31
C GLY A 47 -1.19 -17.53 4.09
N TRP A 48 -1.11 -17.04 2.86
CA TRP A 48 -0.37 -15.82 2.52
C TRP A 48 -1.06 -14.53 2.95
N GLN A 49 -2.33 -14.58 3.40
CA GLN A 49 -3.07 -13.38 3.79
C GLN A 49 -2.40 -12.64 4.96
N THR A 50 -1.84 -13.36 5.93
CA THR A 50 -1.13 -12.75 7.06
C THR A 50 0.10 -11.97 6.59
N LEU A 51 0.82 -12.50 5.60
CA LEU A 51 1.97 -11.82 5.01
C LEU A 51 1.55 -10.56 4.25
N ILE A 52 0.48 -10.64 3.44
CA ILE A 52 -0.07 -9.48 2.72
C ILE A 52 -0.45 -8.37 3.70
N ILE A 53 -1.19 -8.70 4.76
CA ILE A 53 -1.61 -7.74 5.80
C ILE A 53 -0.37 -7.12 6.47
N ALA A 54 0.64 -7.91 6.80
CA ALA A 54 1.89 -7.40 7.38
C ALA A 54 2.61 -6.43 6.43
N CYS A 55 2.76 -6.78 5.15
CA CYS A 55 3.35 -5.89 4.14
C CYS A 55 2.59 -4.56 4.03
N LEU A 56 1.26 -4.63 3.90
CA LEU A 56 0.40 -3.44 3.81
C LEU A 56 0.46 -2.58 5.07
N PHE A 57 0.51 -3.20 6.24
CA PHE A 57 0.64 -2.51 7.51
C PHE A 57 1.95 -1.74 7.61
N PHE A 58 3.09 -2.36 7.25
CA PHE A 58 4.38 -1.67 7.23
C PHE A 58 4.40 -0.49 6.26
N ILE A 59 3.88 -0.66 5.05
CA ILE A 59 3.79 0.42 4.06
C ILE A 59 2.91 1.55 4.59
N TRP A 60 1.75 1.21 5.18
CA TRP A 60 0.86 2.20 5.78
C TRP A 60 1.52 2.98 6.91
N THR A 61 2.25 2.31 7.82
CA THR A 61 3.01 2.99 8.89
C THR A 61 4.05 3.96 8.34
N ILE A 62 4.82 3.57 7.31
CA ILE A 62 5.83 4.43 6.69
C ILE A 62 5.18 5.67 6.04
N ASN A 63 4.06 5.48 5.33
CA ASN A 63 3.33 6.58 4.69
C ASN A 63 2.67 7.51 5.73
N LEU A 64 2.22 6.94 6.85
CA LEU A 64 1.65 7.70 7.96
C LEU A 64 2.70 8.57 8.63
N ILE A 65 3.88 8.01 8.95
CA ILE A 65 5.02 8.77 9.50
C ILE A 65 5.43 9.88 8.53
N SER A 66 5.53 9.58 7.23
CA SER A 66 5.88 10.57 6.21
C SER A 66 4.86 11.71 6.13
N SER A 67 3.57 11.38 6.26
CA SER A 67 2.49 12.37 6.29
C SER A 67 2.53 13.23 7.55
N PHE A 68 2.76 12.63 8.72
CA PHE A 68 2.89 13.37 9.98
C PHE A 68 4.11 14.28 10.01
N ALA A 69 5.28 13.80 9.55
CA ALA A 69 6.47 14.65 9.42
C ALA A 69 6.14 15.90 8.59
N ARG A 70 5.37 15.73 7.51
CA ARG A 70 4.95 16.86 6.68
C ARG A 70 3.98 17.81 7.39
N LEU A 71 3.00 17.29 8.13
CA LEU A 71 2.07 18.10 8.92
C LEU A 71 2.78 18.91 10.00
N SER A 72 3.86 18.37 10.58
CA SER A 72 4.72 19.08 11.53
C SER A 72 5.61 20.16 10.89
N GLY A 73 5.56 20.34 9.57
CA GLY A 73 6.36 21.32 8.84
C GLY A 73 7.74 20.82 8.42
N THR A 74 8.13 19.60 8.80
CA THR A 74 9.39 19.00 8.38
C THR A 74 9.40 18.80 6.86
N ASN A 75 10.46 19.29 6.23
CA ASN A 75 10.66 19.06 4.81
C ASN A 75 11.49 17.79 4.61
N VAL A 76 10.82 16.64 4.60
CA VAL A 76 11.45 15.32 4.49
C VAL A 76 12.47 15.24 3.33
N LEU A 77 12.16 15.83 2.17
CA LEU A 77 13.06 15.88 1.01
C LEU A 77 14.37 16.66 1.25
N GLN A 78 14.36 17.65 2.16
CA GLN A 78 15.53 18.46 2.50
C GLN A 78 16.27 17.92 3.74
N GLU A 79 15.53 17.40 4.73
CA GLU A 79 16.11 16.93 5.99
C GLU A 79 16.72 15.53 5.88
N TYR A 80 16.14 14.67 5.04
CA TYR A 80 16.66 13.32 4.81
C TYR A 80 17.53 13.26 3.56
N SER A 81 18.60 12.48 3.62
CA SER A 81 19.42 12.24 2.43
C SER A 81 18.61 11.49 1.37
N LYS A 82 18.77 11.90 0.12
CA LYS A 82 18.15 11.28 -1.06
C LYS A 82 18.32 9.76 -1.08
N LEU A 83 19.51 9.27 -0.75
CA LEU A 83 19.79 7.84 -0.65
C LEU A 83 18.92 7.13 0.40
N LYS A 84 18.75 7.72 1.59
CA LYS A 84 17.91 7.13 2.66
C LYS A 84 16.44 7.05 2.22
N LEU A 85 15.92 8.10 1.57
CA LEU A 85 14.56 8.11 1.05
C LEU A 85 14.36 7.04 -0.03
N LEU A 86 15.32 6.90 -0.96
CA LEU A 86 15.25 5.87 -2.00
C LEU A 86 15.26 4.45 -1.41
N ILE A 87 16.05 4.19 -0.35
CA ILE A 87 16.06 2.89 0.32
C ILE A 87 14.70 2.61 0.97
N ILE A 88 14.11 3.58 1.66
CA ILE A 88 12.80 3.43 2.33
C ILE A 88 11.69 3.18 1.30
N TYR A 89 11.60 4.02 0.26
CA TYR A 89 10.57 3.86 -0.77
C TYR A 89 10.79 2.63 -1.65
N GLY A 90 12.04 2.26 -1.92
CA GLY A 90 12.36 1.01 -2.62
C GLY A 90 11.99 -0.23 -1.80
N PHE A 91 12.15 -0.19 -0.48
CA PHE A 91 11.67 -1.25 0.40
C PHE A 91 10.14 -1.36 0.37
N CYS A 92 9.42 -0.24 0.50
CA CYS A 92 7.96 -0.23 0.36
C CYS A 92 7.49 -0.75 -0.99
N GLU A 93 8.20 -0.43 -2.07
CA GLU A 93 7.91 -0.90 -3.43
C GLU A 93 7.99 -2.43 -3.52
N VAL A 94 9.07 -3.03 -2.99
CA VAL A 94 9.21 -4.49 -2.96
C VAL A 94 8.08 -5.14 -2.17
N LEU A 95 7.73 -4.59 -1.01
CA LEU A 95 6.60 -5.09 -0.21
C LEU A 95 5.25 -4.97 -0.96
N ALA A 96 5.03 -3.86 -1.67
CA ALA A 96 3.81 -3.62 -2.44
C ALA A 96 3.68 -4.62 -3.60
N ILE A 97 4.78 -4.91 -4.29
CA ILE A 97 4.83 -5.92 -5.36
C ILE A 97 4.51 -7.32 -4.81
N ILE A 98 5.13 -7.71 -3.69
CA ILE A 98 4.86 -9.00 -3.05
C ILE A 98 3.37 -9.11 -2.69
N ALA A 99 2.81 -8.09 -2.05
CA ALA A 99 1.39 -8.05 -1.70
C ALA A 99 0.49 -8.14 -2.94
N ALA A 100 0.78 -7.39 -4.00
CA ALA A 100 -0.01 -7.38 -5.24
C ALA A 100 -0.01 -8.77 -5.93
N ILE A 101 1.14 -9.42 -6.02
CA ILE A 101 1.27 -10.74 -6.65
C ILE A 101 0.53 -11.81 -5.85
N LEU A 102 0.67 -11.81 -4.52
CA LEU A 102 -0.03 -12.75 -3.65
C LEU A 102 -1.54 -12.55 -3.70
N GLU A 103 -2.02 -11.31 -3.77
CA GLU A 103 -3.45 -11.01 -3.91
C GLU A 103 -4.02 -11.44 -5.27
N ILE A 104 -3.26 -11.32 -6.36
CA ILE A 104 -3.63 -11.94 -7.66
C ILE A 104 -3.79 -13.45 -7.50
N TRP A 105 -2.86 -14.10 -6.81
CA TRP A 105 -2.92 -15.55 -6.61
C TRP A 105 -4.13 -15.95 -5.77
N ASN A 106 -4.39 -15.26 -4.66
CA ASN A 106 -5.57 -15.49 -3.82
C ASN A 106 -6.87 -15.26 -4.60
N SER A 107 -6.93 -14.22 -5.44
CA SER A 107 -8.06 -13.96 -6.34
C SER A 107 -8.31 -15.14 -7.28
N LYS A 108 -7.26 -15.67 -7.91
CA LYS A 108 -7.37 -16.85 -8.79
C LYS A 108 -7.81 -18.10 -8.04
N LEU A 109 -7.30 -18.31 -6.82
CA LEU A 109 -7.68 -19.44 -5.98
C LEU A 109 -9.15 -19.37 -5.57
N ALA A 110 -9.63 -18.18 -5.17
CA ALA A 110 -11.02 -17.96 -4.81
C ALA A 110 -11.97 -18.12 -6.00
N ALA A 111 -11.58 -17.62 -7.18
CA ALA A 111 -12.35 -17.81 -8.41
C ALA A 111 -12.49 -19.30 -8.78
N ARG A 112 -11.42 -20.10 -8.64
CA ARG A 112 -11.48 -21.55 -8.90
C ARG A 112 -12.31 -22.33 -7.90
N ALA A 113 -12.48 -21.80 -6.70
CA ALA A 113 -13.26 -22.42 -5.63
C ALA A 113 -14.70 -21.88 -5.57
N ASP A 114 -15.13 -21.08 -6.57
CA ASP A 114 -16.43 -20.38 -6.61
C ASP A 114 -16.74 -19.62 -5.30
N ASN A 115 -15.70 -19.10 -4.65
CA ASN A 115 -15.84 -18.42 -3.36
C ASN A 115 -16.22 -16.94 -3.59
N ASN A 116 -17.51 -16.71 -3.82
CA ASN A 116 -18.08 -15.39 -4.08
C ASN A 116 -18.00 -14.43 -2.89
N VAL A 117 -17.68 -14.92 -1.69
CA VAL A 117 -17.48 -14.09 -0.49
C VAL A 117 -16.08 -13.49 -0.47
N LEU A 118 -15.05 -14.30 -0.74
CA LEU A 118 -13.66 -13.87 -0.66
C LEU A 118 -13.15 -13.28 -1.98
N TYR A 119 -13.65 -13.75 -3.13
CA TYR A 119 -13.15 -13.34 -4.43
C TYR A 119 -13.20 -11.82 -4.67
N PRO A 120 -14.33 -11.11 -4.46
CA PRO A 120 -14.40 -9.67 -4.68
C PRO A 120 -13.41 -8.90 -3.81
N ARG A 121 -13.19 -9.37 -2.58
CA ARG A 121 -12.24 -8.78 -1.64
C ARG A 121 -10.82 -8.84 -2.19
N PHE A 122 -10.38 -10.02 -2.63
CA PHE A 122 -9.04 -10.19 -3.20
C PHE A 122 -8.84 -9.34 -4.45
N VAL A 123 -9.89 -9.19 -5.28
CA VAL A 123 -9.85 -8.29 -6.44
C VAL A 123 -9.68 -6.83 -6.02
N ILE A 124 -10.46 -6.35 -5.05
CA ILE A 124 -10.35 -4.97 -4.54
C ILE A 124 -8.95 -4.73 -3.97
N THR A 125 -8.46 -5.60 -3.09
CA THR A 125 -7.11 -5.47 -2.53
C THR A 125 -6.06 -5.47 -3.63
N THR A 126 -6.17 -6.37 -4.61
CA THR A 126 -5.26 -6.43 -5.77
C THR A 126 -5.19 -5.09 -6.50
N VAL A 127 -6.33 -4.48 -6.81
CA VAL A 127 -6.39 -3.18 -7.51
C VAL A 127 -5.66 -2.10 -6.72
N PHE A 128 -5.94 -1.99 -5.42
CA PHE A 128 -5.27 -0.99 -4.58
C PHE A 128 -3.79 -1.28 -4.35
N CYS A 129 -3.36 -2.54 -4.29
CA CYS A 129 -1.94 -2.90 -4.25
C CYS A 129 -1.22 -2.45 -5.53
N TRP A 130 -1.81 -2.62 -6.71
CA TRP A 130 -1.20 -2.13 -7.96
C TRP A 130 -1.18 -0.61 -8.07
N LEU A 131 -2.22 0.08 -7.59
CA LEU A 131 -2.18 1.54 -7.45
C LEU A 131 -1.08 1.98 -6.48
N LEU A 132 -0.86 1.21 -5.40
CA LEU A 132 0.20 1.45 -4.43
C LEU A 132 1.58 1.29 -5.08
N VAL A 133 1.82 0.22 -5.84
CA VAL A 133 3.04 0.01 -6.65
C VAL A 133 3.28 1.20 -7.59
N ALA A 134 2.31 1.55 -8.43
CA ALA A 134 2.42 2.67 -9.36
C ALA A 134 2.75 4.00 -8.65
N SER A 135 2.13 4.24 -7.49
CA SER A 135 2.38 5.45 -6.71
C SER A 135 3.76 5.46 -6.04
N HIS A 136 4.33 4.32 -5.65
CA HIS A 136 5.69 4.22 -5.10
C HIS A 136 6.75 4.39 -6.19
N ILE A 137 6.54 3.84 -7.39
CA ILE A 137 7.37 4.15 -8.56
C ILE A 137 7.40 5.66 -8.80
N LEU A 138 6.22 6.30 -8.81
CA LEU A 138 6.13 7.75 -8.99
C LEU A 138 6.86 8.52 -7.87
N MET A 139 6.74 8.08 -6.62
CA MET A 139 7.46 8.68 -5.49
C MET A 139 8.98 8.58 -5.66
N ILE A 140 9.47 7.40 -6.05
CA ILE A 140 10.90 7.17 -6.33
C ILE A 140 11.37 8.13 -7.42
N LEU A 141 10.60 8.31 -8.50
CA LEU A 141 10.91 9.27 -9.56
C LEU A 141 10.94 10.71 -9.03
N ILE A 142 9.97 11.12 -8.21
CA ILE A 142 9.95 12.46 -7.60
C ILE A 142 11.22 12.70 -6.78
N VAL A 143 11.63 11.72 -5.95
CA VAL A 143 12.86 11.81 -5.15
C VAL A 143 14.10 11.85 -6.06
N LEU A 144 14.13 11.10 -7.16
CA LEU A 144 15.24 11.12 -8.11
C LEU A 144 15.37 12.45 -8.86
N PHE A 145 14.27 13.14 -9.15
CA PHE A 145 14.26 14.42 -9.85
C PHE A 145 14.21 15.65 -8.94
N SER A 146 14.08 15.47 -7.62
CA SER A 146 14.24 16.52 -6.62
C SER A 146 15.69 16.87 -6.33
#